data_AF-A0A6L5G148-F1
#
_entry.id   AF-A0A6L5G148-F1
#
_cell.length_a   1.000
_cell.length_b   1.000
_cell.length_c   1.000
_cell.angle_alpha   90.00
_cell.angle_beta   90.00
_cell.angle_gamma   90.00
#
_symmetry.space_group_name_H-M   'P 1'
#
loop_
_entity.id
_entity.type
_entity.pdbx_description
1 polymer ?
#
loop_
_entity_poly.entity_id
_entity_poly.type
_entity_poly.pdbx_seq_one_letter_code
_entity_poly.pdbx_strand_id
1 'polypeptide(L)'
;MAIITLDFRSEDDGIIEGAKDVTAAIVEPVQRGFTAVFRPIGNIFSSIGELASLRSENEKLRAEVETLREQISQAEQVIAENVDLRAVNDLNEPWAAMDRVTAEVTSKIPGNFSWEYTIDKGSADGIQEDMTVINPDGLVGKILDVRTTSATVQLLIDPDAGAGARLDEKGWSGTISGRGAGQLLALRFIDGDVPVEPGDEVQTSYIGGTIYP
;
A
#
# COMPACT_ATOMS: atom_id res chain seq x y z
N MET A 1 5.77 45.33 -74.88
CA MET A 1 6.25 46.14 -76.02
C MET A 1 5.79 47.58 -75.82
N ALA A 2 6.55 48.54 -76.35
CA ALA A 2 6.42 50.00 -76.23
C ALA A 2 7.21 50.65 -75.08
N ILE A 3 8.50 50.85 -75.41
CA ILE A 3 9.41 51.91 -74.95
C ILE A 3 8.82 53.28 -75.35
N ILE A 4 9.14 54.35 -74.62
CA ILE A 4 9.79 55.56 -75.17
C ILE A 4 10.23 56.50 -74.03
N THR A 5 11.55 56.66 -74.02
CA THR A 5 12.44 57.69 -73.47
C THR A 5 11.92 59.11 -73.65
N LEU A 6 12.27 60.02 -72.72
CA LEU A 6 12.83 61.32 -73.07
C LEU A 6 13.65 61.85 -71.88
N ASP A 7 14.85 62.28 -72.25
CA ASP A 7 16.00 62.68 -71.45
C ASP A 7 16.11 64.22 -71.42
N PHE A 8 17.09 64.70 -70.63
CA PHE A 8 17.64 66.05 -70.43
C PHE A 8 16.99 66.88 -69.30
N ARG A 9 17.73 67.50 -68.36
CA ARG A 9 19.18 67.80 -68.27
C ARG A 9 19.58 68.09 -66.80
N SER A 10 20.88 67.93 -66.57
CA SER A 10 21.69 67.95 -65.34
C SER A 10 21.90 69.30 -64.62
N GLU A 11 22.50 69.14 -63.42
CA GLU A 11 23.20 70.05 -62.49
C GLU A 11 22.38 70.85 -61.46
N ASP A 12 22.72 70.88 -60.18
CA ASP A 12 23.53 70.00 -59.31
C ASP A 12 23.26 70.45 -57.86
N ASP A 13 23.26 69.46 -56.97
CA ASP A 13 23.49 69.52 -55.52
C ASP A 13 22.55 70.31 -54.56
N GLY A 14 22.35 69.72 -53.37
CA GLY A 14 21.88 70.46 -52.19
C GLY A 14 20.43 70.28 -51.76
N ILE A 15 20.07 69.02 -51.50
CA ILE A 15 18.81 68.50 -50.91
C ILE A 15 18.45 69.19 -49.59
N ILE A 16 17.57 70.20 -49.58
CA ILE A 16 16.62 70.50 -48.48
C ILE A 16 15.40 71.22 -49.06
N GLU A 17 14.38 70.49 -49.52
CA GLU A 17 12.97 70.95 -49.46
C GLU A 17 12.00 69.83 -49.83
N GLY A 18 10.99 69.60 -48.98
CA GLY A 18 9.89 68.65 -49.22
C GLY A 18 10.10 67.32 -48.50
N ALA A 19 9.94 67.21 -47.17
CA ALA A 19 8.64 67.12 -46.52
C ALA A 19 7.61 66.28 -47.31
N LYS A 20 7.20 65.17 -46.67
CA LYS A 20 5.98 64.35 -46.86
C LYS A 20 6.24 63.01 -47.56
N ASP A 21 5.63 61.97 -46.99
CA ASP A 21 5.59 60.56 -47.42
C ASP A 21 6.69 59.60 -46.98
N VAL A 22 7.20 59.75 -45.75
CA VAL A 22 7.79 58.60 -45.00
C VAL A 22 7.28 58.56 -43.55
N THR A 23 5.99 58.87 -43.37
CA THR A 23 5.23 58.38 -42.22
C THR A 23 4.66 57.02 -42.57
N ALA A 24 4.91 56.03 -41.70
CA ALA A 24 4.37 54.66 -41.68
C ALA A 24 5.16 53.55 -42.43
N ALA A 25 6.46 53.40 -42.16
CA ALA A 25 7.14 52.12 -42.44
C ALA A 25 8.27 51.74 -41.47
N ILE A 26 8.34 52.32 -40.26
CA ILE A 26 9.40 51.99 -39.27
C ILE A 26 8.84 51.49 -37.92
N VAL A 27 7.52 51.54 -37.69
CA VAL A 27 6.94 51.12 -36.40
C VAL A 27 5.90 50.02 -36.60
N GLU A 28 6.30 48.86 -37.14
CA GLU A 28 5.35 47.75 -37.35
C GLU A 28 5.96 46.34 -37.54
N PRO A 29 7.01 45.94 -36.78
CA PRO A 29 6.68 45.22 -35.55
C PRO A 29 7.78 45.25 -34.48
N VAL A 30 7.99 46.37 -33.77
CA VAL A 30 8.60 46.27 -32.43
C VAL A 30 7.59 45.68 -31.42
N GLN A 31 6.31 45.61 -31.76
CA GLN A 31 5.24 44.98 -30.97
C GLN A 31 5.06 43.46 -31.16
N ARG A 32 5.96 42.75 -31.85
CA ARG A 32 5.96 41.26 -31.85
C ARG A 32 7.30 40.61 -31.51
N GLY A 33 8.35 41.39 -31.25
CA GLY A 33 9.72 40.88 -31.08
C GLY A 33 10.30 40.90 -29.65
N PHE A 34 9.65 41.56 -28.69
CA PHE A 34 10.27 41.84 -27.38
C PHE A 34 9.70 41.05 -26.17
N THR A 35 8.92 40.00 -26.41
CA THR A 35 8.44 39.09 -25.34
C THR A 35 9.01 37.68 -25.43
N ALA A 36 9.86 37.38 -26.42
CA ALA A 36 10.52 36.07 -26.54
C ALA A 36 11.94 36.00 -25.94
N VAL A 37 12.52 37.16 -25.59
CA VAL A 37 13.92 37.22 -25.09
C VAL A 37 13.98 37.19 -23.56
N PHE A 38 12.94 37.62 -22.85
CA PHE A 38 12.81 37.36 -21.41
C PHE A 38 11.98 36.09 -21.18
N ARG A 39 12.63 34.95 -21.45
CA ARG A 39 12.18 33.62 -21.04
C ARG A 39 11.95 33.54 -19.52
N PRO A 40 11.08 32.62 -19.05
CA PRO A 40 10.66 32.52 -17.65
C PRO A 40 11.84 32.14 -16.75
N ILE A 41 12.40 33.11 -16.04
CA ILE A 41 13.42 32.85 -15.01
C ILE A 41 12.80 32.05 -13.85
N GLY A 42 11.46 32.03 -13.70
CA GLY A 42 10.75 31.26 -12.68
C GLY A 42 10.80 29.72 -12.84
N ASN A 43 11.04 29.17 -14.04
CA ASN A 43 10.92 27.73 -14.29
C ASN A 43 12.25 26.94 -14.17
N ILE A 44 13.40 27.62 -14.13
CA ILE A 44 14.71 26.96 -13.96
C ILE A 44 14.98 26.71 -12.47
N PHE A 45 14.63 27.67 -11.60
CA PHE A 45 14.82 27.52 -10.15
C PHE A 45 13.88 26.46 -9.54
N SER A 46 12.63 26.34 -10.02
CA SER A 46 11.72 25.27 -9.60
C SER A 46 12.22 23.89 -10.02
N SER A 47 12.72 23.74 -11.25
CA SER A 47 13.27 22.48 -11.76
C SER A 47 14.52 22.02 -10.98
N ILE A 48 15.36 22.95 -10.51
CA ILE A 48 16.54 22.64 -9.69
C ILE A 48 16.13 22.26 -8.26
N GLY A 49 15.17 22.97 -7.67
CA GLY A 49 14.61 22.65 -6.35
C GLY A 49 13.92 21.30 -6.32
N GLU A 50 13.15 20.98 -7.36
CA GLU A 50 12.45 19.70 -7.54
C GLU A 50 13.44 18.54 -7.74
N LEU A 51 14.55 18.76 -8.47
CA LEU A 51 15.60 17.75 -8.60
C LEU A 51 16.35 17.51 -7.28
N ALA A 52 16.55 18.55 -6.47
CA ALA A 52 17.16 18.43 -5.15
C ALA A 52 16.24 17.70 -4.15
N SER A 53 14.93 18.01 -4.15
CA SER A 53 13.96 17.31 -3.31
C SER A 53 13.80 15.85 -3.71
N LEU A 54 13.76 15.55 -5.02
CA LEU A 54 13.70 14.17 -5.52
C LEU A 54 14.96 13.37 -5.14
N ARG A 55 16.15 13.98 -5.16
CA ARG A 55 17.38 13.33 -4.70
C ARG A 55 17.35 13.04 -3.19
N SER A 56 16.92 14.02 -2.39
CA SER A 56 16.81 13.86 -0.94
C SER A 56 15.78 12.80 -0.56
N GLU A 57 14.63 12.77 -1.26
CA GLU A 57 13.62 11.73 -1.06
C GLU A 57 14.13 10.35 -1.49
N ASN A 58 14.89 10.26 -2.59
CA ASN A 58 15.51 9.01 -3.01
C ASN A 58 16.54 8.51 -1.99
N GLU A 59 17.37 9.40 -1.43
CA GLU A 59 18.32 9.06 -0.36
C GLU A 59 17.60 8.60 0.91
N LYS A 60 16.52 9.29 1.30
CA LYS A 60 15.69 8.89 2.46
C LYS A 60 15.06 7.51 2.24
N LEU A 61 14.44 7.29 1.08
CA LEU A 61 13.84 5.99 0.74
C LEU A 61 14.89 4.87 0.68
N ARG A 62 16.11 5.16 0.18
CA ARG A 62 17.21 4.17 0.22
C ARG A 62 17.64 3.84 1.64
N ALA A 63 17.76 4.84 2.52
CA ALA A 63 18.10 4.62 3.91
C ALA A 63 17.01 3.82 4.65
N GLU A 64 15.74 4.08 4.35
CA GLU A 64 14.60 3.32 4.88
C GLU A 64 14.61 1.88 4.38
N VAL A 65 14.85 1.65 3.09
CA VAL A 65 15.01 0.30 2.52
C VAL A 65 16.16 -0.45 3.18
N GLU A 66 17.29 0.21 3.43
CA GLU A 66 18.43 -0.43 4.10
C GLU A 66 18.10 -0.78 5.56
N THR A 67 17.46 0.13 6.28
CA THR A 67 17.01 -0.11 7.66
C THR A 67 16.01 -1.27 7.72
N LEU A 68 15.05 -1.33 6.80
CA LEU A 68 14.07 -2.42 6.72
C LEU A 68 14.74 -3.76 6.39
N ARG A 69 15.77 -3.77 5.52
CA ARG A 69 16.54 -4.97 5.22
C ARG A 69 17.31 -5.47 6.43
N GLU A 70 17.93 -4.58 7.20
CA GLU A 70 18.60 -4.94 8.45
C GLU A 70 17.62 -5.54 9.46
N GLN A 71 16.44 -4.93 9.62
CA GLN A 71 15.39 -5.45 10.50
C GLN A 71 14.88 -6.83 10.07
N ILE A 72 14.65 -7.04 8.77
CA ILE A 72 14.26 -8.35 8.22
C ILE A 72 15.34 -9.39 8.52
N SER A 73 16.61 -9.08 8.27
CA SER A 73 17.72 -10.01 8.54
C SER A 73 17.82 -10.38 10.02
N GLN A 74 17.63 -9.42 10.93
CA GLN A 74 17.60 -9.69 12.37
C GLN A 74 16.39 -10.56 12.75
N ALA A 75 15.21 -10.27 12.20
CA ALA A 75 14.01 -11.07 12.46
C ALA A 75 14.17 -12.51 11.97
N GLU A 76 14.72 -12.72 10.77
CA GLU A 76 15.03 -14.05 10.23
C GLU A 76 16.01 -14.82 11.13
N GLN A 77 17.05 -14.15 11.66
CA GLN A 77 17.99 -14.77 12.58
C GLN A 77 17.30 -15.19 13.89
N VAL A 78 16.45 -14.34 14.46
CA VAL A 78 15.70 -14.65 15.69
C VAL A 78 14.72 -15.79 15.46
N ILE A 79 14.03 -15.82 14.31
CA ILE A 79 13.12 -16.93 13.96
C ILE A 79 13.89 -18.23 13.83
N ALA A 80 15.04 -18.24 13.15
CA ALA A 80 15.89 -19.42 12.99
C ALA A 80 16.37 -19.95 14.35
N GLU A 81 16.86 -19.07 15.22
CA GLU A 81 17.25 -19.44 16.59
C GLU A 81 16.05 -19.99 17.39
N ASN A 82 14.86 -19.40 17.22
CA ASN A 82 13.65 -19.87 17.89
C ASN A 82 13.24 -21.27 17.42
N VAL A 83 13.33 -21.55 16.12
CA VAL A 83 13.10 -22.88 15.54
C VAL A 83 14.06 -23.90 16.14
N ASP A 84 15.36 -23.59 16.16
CA ASP A 84 16.39 -24.49 16.72
C ASP A 84 16.15 -24.76 18.21
N LEU A 85 15.87 -23.71 18.99
CA LEU A 85 15.57 -23.83 20.42
C LEU A 85 14.31 -24.67 20.66
N ARG A 86 13.25 -24.49 19.87
CA ARG A 86 12.02 -25.27 19.99
C ARG A 86 12.23 -26.73 19.61
N ALA A 87 12.99 -26.99 18.55
CA ALA A 87 13.33 -28.35 18.11
C ALA A 87 14.10 -29.13 19.20
N VAL A 88 15.07 -28.50 19.87
CA VAL A 88 15.81 -29.12 20.99
C VAL A 88 14.91 -29.41 22.21
N ASN A 89 13.79 -28.69 22.34
CA ASN A 89 12.84 -28.85 23.45
C ASN A 89 11.58 -29.65 23.06
N ASP A 90 11.55 -30.28 21.88
CA ASP A 90 10.37 -30.98 21.34
C ASP A 90 9.10 -30.11 21.34
N LEU A 91 9.25 -28.81 21.08
CA LEU A 91 8.16 -27.85 20.97
C LEU A 91 7.77 -27.67 19.49
N ASN A 92 6.48 -27.37 19.24
CA ASN A 92 5.98 -27.05 17.90
C ASN A 92 6.73 -25.85 17.30
N GLU A 93 6.86 -25.82 15.97
CA GLU A 93 7.48 -24.70 15.25
C GLU A 93 6.79 -23.36 15.58
N PRO A 94 7.55 -22.23 15.58
CA PRO A 94 6.95 -20.93 15.77
C PRO A 94 6.03 -20.60 14.59
N TRP A 95 4.89 -19.95 14.87
CA TRP A 95 3.94 -19.47 13.87
C TRP A 95 4.60 -18.75 12.67
N ALA A 96 5.66 -17.98 12.93
CA ALA A 96 6.38 -17.26 11.91
C ALA A 96 7.02 -18.17 10.84
N ALA A 97 7.42 -19.39 11.21
CA ALA A 97 8.07 -20.37 10.36
C ALA A 97 7.11 -21.37 9.69
N MET A 98 5.82 -21.38 10.07
CA MET A 98 4.84 -22.32 9.51
C MET A 98 4.55 -22.02 8.03
N ASP A 99 4.39 -23.09 7.25
CA ASP A 99 3.99 -23.02 5.84
C ASP A 99 2.61 -22.36 5.67
N ARG A 100 2.48 -21.54 4.61
CA ARG A 100 1.23 -20.83 4.31
C ARG A 100 0.79 -21.06 2.88
N VAL A 101 -0.50 -21.28 2.69
CA VAL A 101 -1.14 -21.37 1.37
C VAL A 101 -2.01 -20.14 1.17
N THR A 102 -1.71 -19.35 0.14
CA THR A 102 -2.54 -18.20 -0.25
C THR A 102 -3.73 -18.67 -1.10
N ALA A 103 -4.93 -18.24 -0.74
CA ALA A 103 -6.17 -18.58 -1.42
C ALA A 103 -7.02 -17.32 -1.65
N GLU A 104 -7.84 -17.33 -2.71
CA GLU A 104 -8.81 -16.29 -3.00
C GLU A 104 -10.21 -16.72 -2.54
N VAL A 105 -10.99 -15.76 -2.02
CA VAL A 105 -12.39 -15.99 -1.66
C VAL A 105 -13.24 -15.97 -2.93
N THR A 106 -13.80 -17.13 -3.28
CA THR A 106 -14.59 -17.32 -4.50
C THR A 106 -16.09 -17.11 -4.28
N SER A 107 -16.56 -17.36 -3.07
CA SER A 107 -17.97 -17.22 -2.72
C SER A 107 -18.12 -16.83 -1.26
N LYS A 108 -19.14 -16.01 -1.03
CA LYS A 108 -19.71 -15.77 0.29
C LYS A 108 -21.03 -16.51 0.33
N ILE A 109 -21.14 -17.54 1.17
CA ILE A 109 -22.41 -18.25 1.31
C ILE A 109 -23.37 -17.29 2.04
N PRO A 110 -24.44 -16.78 1.38
CA PRO A 110 -25.39 -15.90 2.01
C PRO A 110 -26.41 -16.75 2.76
N GLY A 111 -26.00 -17.31 3.90
CA GLY A 111 -26.92 -17.85 4.89
C GLY A 111 -27.18 -16.79 5.95
N ASN A 112 -28.44 -16.52 6.29
CA ASN A 112 -28.78 -15.67 7.44
C ASN A 112 -28.27 -16.25 8.79
N PHE A 113 -27.76 -17.49 8.78
CA PHE A 113 -27.35 -18.25 9.97
C PHE A 113 -26.05 -19.05 9.77
N SER A 114 -25.28 -18.82 8.70
CA SER A 114 -24.00 -19.50 8.48
C SER A 114 -22.95 -18.47 8.05
N TRP A 115 -21.89 -18.34 8.85
CA TRP A 115 -20.84 -17.35 8.62
C TRP A 115 -19.66 -18.06 7.97
N GLU A 116 -19.79 -18.32 6.67
CA GLU A 116 -18.85 -19.15 5.92
C GLU A 116 -18.42 -18.50 4.60
N TYR A 117 -17.15 -18.70 4.23
CA TYR A 117 -16.58 -18.34 2.93
C TYR A 117 -16.05 -19.58 2.21
N THR A 118 -16.10 -19.57 0.88
CA THR A 118 -15.45 -20.60 0.06
C THR A 118 -14.18 -20.04 -0.56
N ILE A 119 -13.09 -20.79 -0.47
CA ILE A 119 -11.79 -20.46 -1.07
C ILE A 119 -11.46 -21.38 -2.25
N ASP A 120 -10.62 -20.89 -3.18
CA ASP A 120 -10.19 -21.61 -4.40
C ASP A 120 -9.06 -22.63 -4.18
N LYS A 121 -8.82 -23.03 -2.92
CA LYS A 121 -7.80 -24.00 -2.51
C LYS A 121 -8.42 -25.18 -1.79
N GLY A 122 -7.95 -26.37 -2.11
CA GLY A 122 -8.49 -27.62 -1.57
C GLY A 122 -7.41 -28.61 -1.17
N SER A 123 -7.80 -29.88 -1.03
CA SER A 123 -6.87 -30.95 -0.65
C SER A 123 -5.73 -31.14 -1.65
N ALA A 124 -5.93 -30.79 -2.92
CA ALA A 124 -4.88 -30.81 -3.94
C ALA A 124 -3.77 -29.77 -3.69
N ASP A 125 -4.09 -28.71 -2.94
CA ASP A 125 -3.16 -27.65 -2.52
C ASP A 125 -2.63 -27.88 -1.09
N GLY A 126 -2.93 -29.03 -0.47
CA GLY A 126 -2.50 -29.37 0.89
C GLY A 126 -3.39 -28.83 2.01
N ILE A 127 -4.55 -28.25 1.69
CA ILE A 127 -5.51 -27.77 2.71
C ILE A 127 -6.12 -28.96 3.46
N GLN A 128 -6.26 -28.81 4.78
CA GLN A 128 -6.88 -29.77 5.68
C GLN A 128 -7.92 -29.08 6.57
N GLU A 129 -8.87 -29.87 7.08
CA GLU A 129 -9.80 -29.41 8.11
C GLU A 129 -9.05 -28.90 9.34
N ASP A 130 -9.66 -27.95 10.05
CA ASP A 130 -9.10 -27.27 11.23
C ASP A 130 -7.82 -26.45 10.98
N MET A 131 -7.37 -26.27 9.73
CA MET A 131 -6.34 -25.29 9.40
C MET A 131 -6.82 -23.86 9.70
N THR A 132 -5.92 -23.05 10.25
CA THR A 132 -6.19 -21.65 10.59
C THR A 132 -6.17 -20.76 9.34
N VAL A 133 -7.15 -19.86 9.23
CA VAL A 133 -7.26 -18.88 8.16
C VAL A 133 -7.06 -17.48 8.72
N ILE A 134 -6.08 -16.76 8.17
CA ILE A 134 -5.73 -15.39 8.52
C ILE A 134 -5.80 -14.48 7.31
N ASN A 135 -5.97 -13.18 7.56
CA ASN A 135 -5.72 -12.12 6.60
C ASN A 135 -4.66 -11.15 7.19
N PRO A 136 -4.27 -10.08 6.47
CA PRO A 136 -3.30 -9.11 6.99
C PRO A 136 -3.73 -8.40 8.30
N ASP A 137 -5.03 -8.37 8.60
CA ASP A 137 -5.57 -7.72 9.79
C ASP A 137 -5.70 -8.68 11.00
N GLY A 138 -5.54 -9.99 10.80
CA GLY A 138 -5.54 -10.98 11.86
C GLY A 138 -6.32 -12.26 11.55
N LEU A 139 -6.81 -12.91 12.61
CA LEU A 139 -7.53 -14.18 12.53
C LEU A 139 -8.91 -14.01 11.89
N VAL A 140 -9.16 -14.78 10.83
CA VAL A 140 -10.46 -14.82 10.13
C VAL A 140 -11.30 -15.97 10.62
N GLY A 141 -10.71 -17.15 10.83
CA GLY A 141 -11.42 -18.36 11.23
C GLY A 141 -10.65 -19.62 10.90
N LYS A 142 -11.36 -20.71 10.60
CA LYS A 142 -10.76 -22.04 10.34
C LYS A 142 -11.39 -22.73 9.14
N ILE A 143 -10.68 -23.71 8.59
CA ILE A 143 -11.23 -24.61 7.58
C ILE A 143 -12.23 -25.59 8.23
N LEU A 144 -13.45 -25.61 7.69
CA LEU A 144 -14.55 -26.46 8.14
C LEU A 144 -14.72 -27.72 7.28
N ASP A 145 -14.64 -27.58 5.96
CA ASP A 145 -14.82 -28.66 4.99
C ASP A 145 -13.82 -28.49 3.84
N VAL A 146 -13.26 -29.60 3.34
CA VAL A 146 -12.26 -29.58 2.26
C VAL A 146 -12.73 -30.44 1.09
N ARG A 147 -12.74 -29.82 -0.09
CA ARG A 147 -12.94 -30.49 -1.38
C ARG A 147 -11.61 -30.53 -2.13
N THR A 148 -11.60 -31.22 -3.27
CA THR A 148 -10.37 -31.39 -4.07
C THR A 148 -9.74 -30.06 -4.47
N THR A 149 -10.54 -29.07 -4.89
CA THR A 149 -10.07 -27.79 -5.44
C THR A 149 -10.69 -26.58 -4.74
N SER A 150 -11.33 -26.77 -3.59
CA SER A 150 -11.94 -25.69 -2.82
C SER A 150 -12.08 -26.10 -1.37
N ALA A 151 -12.23 -25.14 -0.47
CA ALA A 151 -12.50 -25.40 0.94
C ALA A 151 -13.47 -24.36 1.49
N THR A 152 -14.19 -24.74 2.54
CA THR A 152 -15.11 -23.88 3.26
C THR A 152 -14.44 -23.40 4.54
N VAL A 153 -14.43 -22.11 4.75
CA VAL A 153 -13.91 -21.43 5.93
C VAL A 153 -15.07 -21.08 6.84
N GLN A 154 -15.07 -21.57 8.07
CA GLN A 154 -15.93 -21.06 9.14
C GLN A 154 -15.30 -19.80 9.73
N LEU A 155 -16.04 -18.70 9.74
CA LEU A 155 -15.56 -17.41 10.23
C LEU A 155 -15.65 -17.33 11.75
N LEU A 156 -14.74 -16.58 12.38
CA LEU A 156 -14.72 -16.37 13.83
C LEU A 156 -15.95 -15.61 14.35
N ILE A 157 -16.65 -14.87 13.48
CA ILE A 157 -17.91 -14.19 13.80
C ILE A 157 -19.10 -15.15 13.93
N ASP A 158 -18.95 -16.41 13.50
CA ASP A 158 -19.96 -17.45 13.68
C ASP A 158 -20.24 -17.68 15.18
N PRO A 159 -21.50 -17.66 15.66
CA PRO A 159 -21.85 -17.98 17.04
C PRO A 159 -21.35 -19.33 17.53
N ASP A 160 -21.16 -20.30 16.63
CA ASP A 160 -20.63 -21.62 16.94
C ASP A 160 -19.10 -21.68 16.84
N ALA A 161 -18.44 -20.61 16.39
CA ALA A 161 -16.99 -20.48 16.40
C ALA A 161 -16.48 -19.94 17.75
N GLY A 162 -15.31 -20.48 18.15
CA GLY A 162 -14.57 -19.98 19.30
C GLY A 162 -13.07 -20.13 19.11
N ALA A 163 -12.30 -19.21 19.68
CA ALA A 163 -10.84 -19.22 19.67
C ALA A 163 -10.30 -18.90 21.08
N GLY A 164 -9.23 -19.58 21.46
CA GLY A 164 -8.48 -19.24 22.67
C GLY A 164 -7.83 -17.88 22.49
N ALA A 165 -7.86 -17.07 23.54
CA ALA A 165 -7.31 -15.73 23.52
C ALA A 165 -6.49 -15.45 24.78
N ARG A 166 -5.51 -14.56 24.66
CA ARG A 166 -4.68 -14.06 25.74
C ARG A 166 -4.33 -12.59 25.57
N LEU A 167 -4.02 -11.94 26.68
CA LEU A 167 -3.34 -10.66 26.72
C LEU A 167 -1.91 -10.88 27.23
N ASP A 168 -0.92 -10.69 26.37
CA ASP A 168 0.47 -11.04 26.67
C ASP A 168 1.05 -10.22 27.84
N GLU A 169 0.66 -8.96 28.00
CA GLU A 169 1.18 -8.12 29.08
C GLU A 169 0.52 -8.38 30.44
N LYS A 170 -0.72 -8.89 30.46
CA LYS A 170 -1.52 -9.02 31.68
C LYS A 170 -1.71 -10.47 32.15
N GLY A 171 -1.11 -11.44 31.43
CA GLY A 171 -1.12 -12.86 31.80
C GLY A 171 -2.51 -13.50 31.83
N TRP A 172 -3.47 -12.89 31.14
CA TRP A 172 -4.87 -13.30 31.11
C TRP A 172 -5.13 -14.30 29.98
N SER A 173 -6.04 -15.25 30.19
CA SER A 173 -6.52 -16.16 29.16
C SER A 173 -8.04 -16.35 29.19
N GLY A 174 -8.65 -16.59 28.03
CA GLY A 174 -10.05 -16.97 27.92
C GLY A 174 -10.43 -17.32 26.48
N THR A 175 -11.71 -17.19 26.15
CA THR A 175 -12.25 -17.64 24.86
C THR A 175 -12.99 -16.51 24.15
N ILE A 176 -12.54 -16.18 22.94
CA ILE A 176 -13.27 -15.36 21.98
C ILE A 176 -14.35 -16.22 21.34
N SER A 177 -15.50 -15.61 21.06
CA SER A 177 -16.63 -16.27 20.43
C SER A 177 -17.40 -15.31 19.54
N GLY A 178 -17.92 -15.84 18.44
CA GLY A 178 -18.72 -15.07 17.51
C GLY A 178 -20.09 -14.71 18.06
N ARG A 179 -20.69 -13.67 17.48
CA ARG A 179 -22.06 -13.21 17.78
C ARG A 179 -22.86 -12.88 16.52
N GLY A 180 -22.35 -13.29 15.36
CA GLY A 180 -22.90 -12.96 14.05
C GLY A 180 -22.36 -11.66 13.45
N ALA A 181 -22.79 -11.40 12.22
CA ALA A 181 -22.26 -10.33 11.38
C ALA A 181 -22.65 -8.94 11.92
N GLY A 182 -21.69 -8.02 11.92
CA GLY A 182 -21.88 -6.64 12.40
C GLY A 182 -21.87 -6.50 13.93
N GLN A 183 -21.60 -7.58 14.66
CA GLN A 183 -21.38 -7.54 16.11
C GLN A 183 -19.89 -7.69 16.43
N LEU A 184 -19.49 -7.11 17.57
CA LEU A 184 -18.17 -7.38 18.14
C LEU A 184 -18.11 -8.82 18.65
N LEU A 185 -16.92 -9.42 18.56
CA LEU A 185 -16.65 -10.71 19.19
C LEU A 185 -16.79 -10.59 20.71
N ALA A 186 -17.29 -11.64 21.35
CA ALA A 186 -17.39 -11.70 22.81
C ALA A 186 -16.19 -12.44 23.39
N LEU A 187 -15.51 -11.78 24.32
CA LEU A 187 -14.53 -12.39 25.21
C LEU A 187 -15.24 -12.99 26.41
N ARG A 188 -15.07 -14.29 26.63
CA ARG A 188 -15.71 -15.06 27.70
C ARG A 188 -14.66 -15.81 28.52
N PHE A 189 -15.07 -16.25 29.70
CA PHE A 189 -14.26 -17.03 30.64
C PHE A 189 -12.96 -16.30 31.03
N ILE A 190 -13.10 -15.04 31.42
CA ILE A 190 -12.01 -14.18 31.84
C ILE A 190 -11.73 -14.43 33.34
N ASP A 191 -10.46 -14.58 33.72
CA ASP A 191 -10.07 -14.56 35.13
C ASP A 191 -10.41 -13.19 35.74
N GLY A 192 -11.22 -13.19 36.82
CA GLY A 192 -11.88 -11.99 37.33
C GLY A 192 -10.99 -10.91 37.94
N ASP A 193 -9.69 -11.18 38.11
CA ASP A 193 -8.76 -10.30 38.83
C ASP A 193 -7.91 -9.41 37.90
N VAL A 194 -8.12 -9.47 36.58
CA VAL A 194 -7.31 -8.73 35.60
C VAL A 194 -8.05 -7.48 35.09
N PRO A 195 -7.48 -6.26 35.25
CA PRO A 195 -8.07 -5.04 34.71
C PRO A 195 -7.93 -4.98 33.17
N VAL A 196 -9.07 -4.95 32.49
CA VAL A 196 -9.17 -4.81 31.02
C VAL A 196 -9.60 -3.40 30.65
N GLU A 197 -8.88 -2.77 29.72
CA GLU A 197 -9.14 -1.41 29.25
C GLU A 197 -9.41 -1.38 27.73
N PRO A 198 -10.25 -0.47 27.23
CA PRO A 198 -10.42 -0.29 25.79
C PRO A 198 -9.09 0.05 25.12
N GLY A 199 -8.70 -0.72 24.11
CA GLY A 199 -7.43 -0.58 23.38
C GLY A 199 -6.41 -1.67 23.69
N ASP A 200 -6.68 -2.49 24.71
CA ASP A 200 -5.91 -3.70 25.00
C ASP A 200 -5.88 -4.66 23.78
N GLU A 201 -4.67 -5.11 23.40
CA GLU A 201 -4.46 -6.04 22.29
C GLU A 201 -4.73 -7.48 22.71
N VAL A 202 -5.56 -8.19 21.93
CA VAL A 202 -5.91 -9.58 22.18
C VAL A 202 -5.27 -10.49 21.13
N GLN A 203 -4.49 -11.46 21.59
CA GLN A 203 -3.81 -12.43 20.73
C GLN A 203 -4.44 -13.81 20.87
N THR A 204 -4.30 -14.65 19.85
CA THR A 204 -4.68 -16.06 19.94
C THR A 204 -3.84 -16.80 20.98
N SER A 205 -4.44 -17.79 21.62
CA SER A 205 -3.75 -18.68 22.53
C SER A 205 -4.06 -20.13 22.19
N TYR A 206 -3.04 -20.98 22.30
CA TYR A 206 -3.14 -22.43 22.17
C TYR A 206 -3.69 -23.10 23.46
N ILE A 207 -4.41 -22.35 24.30
CA ILE A 207 -4.88 -22.85 25.61
C ILE A 207 -6.20 -23.61 25.40
N GLY A 208 -6.26 -24.83 25.93
CA GLY A 208 -7.50 -25.62 26.00
C GLY A 208 -7.83 -26.45 24.77
N GLY A 209 -6.85 -26.78 23.93
CA GLY A 209 -7.07 -27.58 22.71
C GLY A 209 -7.61 -26.76 21.54
N THR A 210 -7.39 -25.46 21.56
CA THR A 210 -7.68 -24.56 20.44
C THR A 210 -6.69 -24.83 19.30
N ILE A 211 -7.22 -24.86 18.09
CA ILE A 211 -6.48 -25.19 16.86
C ILE A 211 -5.72 -23.99 16.27
N TYR A 212 -5.88 -22.81 16.89
CA TYR A 212 -5.28 -21.57 16.43
C TYR A 212 -3.88 -21.41 17.07
N PRO A 213 -2.84 -21.23 16.26
CA PRO A 213 -1.48 -21.01 16.73
C PRO A 213 -1.27 -19.63 17.38
#